data_AF-A0A453JWQ1-F1
#
_entry.id   AF-A0A453JWQ1-F1
#
_cell.length_a   1.000
_cell.length_b   1.000
_cell.length_c   1.000
_cell.angle_alpha   90.00
_cell.angle_beta   90.00
_cell.angle_gamma   90.00
#
_symmetry.space_group_name_H-M   'P 1'
#
loop_
_entity.id
_entity.type
_entity.pdbx_description
1 polymer ?
#
loop_
_entity_poly.entity_id
_entity_poly.type
_entity_poly.pdbx_seq_one_letter_code
_entity_poly.pdbx_strand_id
1 'polypeptide(L)'
;AAAVVRGDGEILSQAIASQSDLLVKWGGVAPKMAEEAHALAIDQVVQKALDDANVSESDLSAVAVTIGPGLSLCLRVGVHKARKIAKVFGLPIVGVHHMEAHALVSR
;
A
#
# COMPACT_ATOMS: atom_id res chain seq x y z
N ALA A 1 -2.21 1.89 -3.48
CA ALA A 1 -1.04 1.45 -4.28
C ALA A 1 -0.29 0.39 -3.49
N ALA A 2 0.44 -0.47 -4.18
CA ALA A 2 1.39 -1.44 -3.60
C ALA A 2 2.59 -1.57 -4.56
N ALA A 3 3.74 -1.98 -4.04
CA ALA A 3 4.96 -2.18 -4.82
C ALA A 3 5.83 -3.27 -4.17
N VAL A 4 6.65 -3.94 -4.98
CA VAL A 4 7.72 -4.84 -4.53
C VAL A 4 9.05 -4.21 -4.90
N VAL A 5 9.93 -4.07 -3.92
CA VAL A 5 11.23 -3.39 -4.07
C VAL A 5 12.33 -4.26 -3.45
N ARG A 6 13.45 -4.41 -4.14
CA ARG A 6 14.64 -5.10 -3.60
C ARG A 6 15.41 -4.21 -2.63
N GLY A 7 16.27 -4.82 -1.82
CA GLY A 7 17.11 -4.12 -0.83
C GLY A 7 18.14 -3.15 -1.42
N ASP A 8 18.44 -3.24 -2.72
CA ASP A 8 19.30 -2.32 -3.47
C ASP A 8 18.53 -1.14 -4.08
N GLY A 9 17.21 -1.09 -3.91
CA GLY A 9 16.34 -0.03 -4.43
C GLY A 9 15.72 -0.35 -5.79
N GLU A 10 15.98 -1.51 -6.40
CA GLU A 10 15.30 -1.91 -7.63
C GLU A 10 13.79 -2.10 -7.41
N ILE A 11 12.97 -1.41 -8.20
CA ILE A 11 11.51 -1.59 -8.19
C ILE A 11 11.15 -2.74 -9.12
N LEU A 12 10.74 -3.88 -8.55
CA LEU A 12 10.33 -5.06 -9.31
C LEU A 12 8.93 -4.91 -9.89
N SER A 13 8.04 -4.26 -9.15
CA SER A 13 6.67 -4.00 -9.61
C SER A 13 6.02 -2.83 -8.85
N GLN A 14 4.99 -2.25 -9.46
CA GLN A 14 4.10 -1.31 -8.81
C GLN A 14 2.68 -1.43 -9.37
N ALA A 15 1.69 -1.36 -8.48
CA ALA A 15 0.28 -1.39 -8.83
C ALA A 15 -0.47 -0.24 -8.15
N ILE A 16 -1.32 0.45 -8.91
CA ILE A 16 -2.11 1.59 -8.43
C ILE A 16 -3.57 1.36 -8.80
N ALA A 17 -4.42 1.24 -7.79
CA ALA A 17 -5.86 1.35 -7.94
C ALA A 17 -6.27 2.81 -7.66
N SER A 18 -6.79 3.49 -8.68
CA SER A 18 -7.21 4.89 -8.58
C SER A 18 -8.67 5.00 -8.15
N GLN A 19 -8.97 5.99 -7.31
CA GLN A 19 -10.33 6.32 -6.85
C GLN A 19 -10.79 7.71 -7.32
N SER A 20 -10.03 8.36 -8.19
CA SER A 20 -10.27 9.74 -8.63
C SER A 20 -11.69 9.89 -9.21
N ASP A 21 -12.07 9.00 -10.12
CA ASP A 21 -13.37 9.06 -10.81
C ASP A 21 -14.55 8.78 -9.87
N LEU A 22 -14.32 8.00 -8.80
CA LEU A 22 -15.32 7.73 -7.77
C LEU A 22 -15.60 8.98 -6.91
N LEU A 23 -14.53 9.68 -6.51
CA LEU A 23 -14.61 10.82 -5.59
C LEU A 23 -15.00 12.14 -6.29
N VAL A 24 -14.77 12.26 -7.61
CA VAL A 24 -15.25 13.41 -8.42
C VAL A 24 -16.76 13.62 -8.25
N LYS A 25 -17.55 12.54 -8.11
CA LYS A 25 -19.00 12.61 -7.90
C LYS A 25 -19.42 13.28 -6.59
N TRP A 26 -18.50 13.37 -5.62
CA TRP A 26 -18.74 13.92 -4.29
C TRP A 26 -18.14 15.32 -4.11
N GLY A 27 -17.60 15.93 -5.17
CA GLY A 27 -17.02 17.28 -5.12
C GLY A 27 -15.73 17.39 -4.28
N GLY A 28 -15.13 16.25 -3.90
CA GLY A 28 -13.96 16.19 -3.03
C GLY A 28 -13.78 14.81 -2.39
N VAL A 29 -12.78 14.69 -1.52
CA VAL A 29 -12.51 13.44 -0.80
C VAL A 29 -13.50 13.28 0.36
N ALA A 30 -14.50 12.42 0.17
CA ALA A 30 -15.36 11.96 1.25
C ALA A 30 -14.64 10.85 2.05
N PRO A 31 -14.27 11.07 3.33
CA PRO A 31 -13.35 10.16 4.04
C PRO A 31 -13.85 8.71 4.14
N LYS A 32 -15.16 8.52 4.33
CA LYS A 32 -15.75 7.18 4.44
C LYS A 32 -15.75 6.43 3.10
N MET A 33 -16.11 7.11 2.00
CA MET A 33 -16.06 6.54 0.66
C MET A 33 -14.62 6.19 0.25
N ALA A 34 -13.66 7.02 0.64
CA ALA A 34 -12.25 6.73 0.41
C ALA A 34 -11.80 5.48 1.20
N GLU A 35 -12.15 5.36 2.48
CA GLU A 35 -11.89 4.13 3.27
C GLU A 35 -12.45 2.87 2.59
N GLU A 36 -13.70 2.92 2.13
CA GLU A 36 -14.35 1.80 1.44
C GLU A 36 -13.65 1.44 0.12
N ALA A 37 -13.29 2.45 -0.68
CA ALA A 37 -12.53 2.25 -1.92
C ALA A 37 -11.17 1.59 -1.65
N HIS A 38 -10.47 2.02 -0.59
CA HIS A 38 -9.24 1.36 -0.15
C HIS A 38 -9.49 -0.10 0.26
N ALA A 39 -10.52 -0.37 1.06
CA ALA A 39 -10.83 -1.71 1.54
C ALA A 39 -11.17 -2.69 0.41
N LEU A 40 -11.90 -2.21 -0.61
CA LEU A 40 -12.24 -3.03 -1.79
C LEU A 40 -11.02 -3.30 -2.69
N ALA A 41 -10.08 -2.35 -2.78
CA ALA A 41 -8.95 -2.44 -3.70
C ALA A 41 -7.69 -3.10 -3.09
N ILE A 42 -7.54 -3.09 -1.77
CA ILE A 42 -6.25 -3.40 -1.12
C ILE A 42 -5.74 -4.82 -1.41
N ASP A 43 -6.61 -5.82 -1.45
CA ASP A 43 -6.20 -7.20 -1.72
C ASP A 43 -5.79 -7.37 -3.19
N GLN A 44 -6.57 -6.81 -4.12
CA GLN A 44 -6.29 -6.88 -5.56
C GLN A 44 -5.00 -6.14 -5.93
N VAL A 45 -4.77 -4.95 -5.36
CA VAL A 45 -3.58 -4.15 -5.69
C VAL A 45 -2.30 -4.78 -5.13
N VAL A 46 -2.37 -5.41 -3.95
CA VAL A 46 -1.23 -6.15 -3.37
C VAL A 46 -0.94 -7.39 -4.20
N GLN A 47 -1.97 -8.18 -4.53
CA GLN A 47 -1.80 -9.39 -5.34
C GLN A 47 -1.20 -9.05 -6.70
N LYS A 48 -1.72 -8.01 -7.36
CA LYS A 48 -1.17 -7.55 -8.64
C LYS A 48 0.31 -7.19 -8.55
N ALA A 49 0.74 -6.50 -7.49
CA ALA A 49 2.15 -6.16 -7.33
C ALA A 49 3.01 -7.42 -7.14
N LEU A 50 2.55 -8.42 -6.40
CA LEU A 50 3.27 -9.68 -6.22
C LEU A 50 3.37 -10.47 -7.54
N ASP A 51 2.24 -10.60 -8.25
CA ASP A 51 2.16 -11.29 -9.54
C ASP A 51 3.07 -10.62 -10.60
N ASP A 52 3.01 -9.29 -10.73
CA ASP A 52 3.83 -8.53 -11.67
C ASP A 52 5.34 -8.64 -11.34
N ALA A 53 5.69 -8.83 -10.07
CA ALA A 53 7.07 -9.07 -9.63
C ALA A 53 7.48 -10.55 -9.68
N ASN A 54 6.55 -11.45 -10.03
CA ASN A 54 6.73 -12.91 -10.04
C ASN A 54 7.27 -13.46 -8.71
N VAL A 55 6.69 -12.99 -7.60
CA VAL A 55 7.00 -13.44 -6.24
C VAL A 55 5.73 -13.71 -5.45
N SER A 56 5.85 -14.48 -4.37
CA SER A 56 4.80 -14.72 -3.38
C SER A 56 5.10 -13.98 -2.08
N GLU A 57 4.13 -13.90 -1.17
CA GLU A 57 4.36 -13.30 0.15
C GLU A 57 5.45 -14.02 0.97
N SER A 58 5.68 -15.31 0.73
CA SER A 58 6.76 -16.06 1.38
C SER A 58 8.16 -15.67 0.91
N ASP A 59 8.28 -15.01 -0.23
CA ASP A 59 9.57 -14.55 -0.76
C ASP A 59 9.96 -13.17 -0.20
N LEU A 60 9.04 -12.50 0.51
CA LEU A 60 9.27 -11.17 1.08
C LEU A 60 10.15 -11.26 2.34
N SER A 61 11.01 -10.26 2.54
CA SER A 61 11.83 -10.16 3.76
C SER A 61 11.24 -9.22 4.81
N ALA A 62 10.33 -8.31 4.42
CA ALA A 62 9.68 -7.33 5.30
C ALA A 62 8.40 -6.78 4.65
N VAL A 63 7.54 -6.15 5.45
CA VAL A 63 6.37 -5.39 4.94
C VAL A 63 6.46 -3.94 5.40
N ALA A 64 6.59 -3.02 4.46
CA ALA A 64 6.57 -1.58 4.72
C ALA A 64 5.15 -1.01 4.53
N VAL A 65 4.72 -0.10 5.40
CA VAL A 65 3.38 0.51 5.32
C VAL A 65 3.39 1.95 5.79
N THR A 66 2.65 2.82 5.08
CA THR A 66 2.50 4.22 5.47
C THR A 66 1.71 4.35 6.78
N ILE A 67 2.26 5.09 7.74
CA ILE A 67 1.61 5.36 9.04
C ILE A 67 1.12 6.80 9.19
N GLY A 68 1.49 7.69 8.28
CA GLY A 68 1.01 9.08 8.21
C GLY A 68 2.05 10.04 7.64
N PRO A 69 1.70 11.33 7.44
CA PRO A 69 0.36 11.90 7.61
C PRO A 69 -0.63 11.40 6.54
N GLY A 70 -1.92 11.55 6.80
CA GLY A 70 -3.00 11.16 5.88
C GLY A 70 -4.32 10.95 6.59
N LEU A 71 -5.37 10.61 5.82
CA LEU A 71 -6.69 10.28 6.37
C LEU A 71 -6.60 9.01 7.22
N SER A 72 -6.87 9.14 8.52
CA SER A 72 -6.74 8.04 9.49
C SER A 72 -7.55 6.79 9.10
N LEU A 73 -8.78 6.97 8.58
CA LEU A 73 -9.62 5.87 8.12
C LEU A 73 -8.93 5.05 7.03
N CYS A 74 -8.34 5.72 6.03
CA CYS A 74 -7.64 5.09 4.92
C CYS A 74 -6.31 4.45 5.35
N LEU A 75 -5.54 5.11 6.22
CA LEU A 75 -4.29 4.58 6.77
C LEU A 75 -4.50 3.23 7.48
N ARG A 76 -5.58 3.09 8.26
CA ARG A 76 -5.89 1.84 8.96
C ARG A 76 -6.08 0.66 8.03
N VAL A 77 -6.64 0.85 6.83
CA VAL A 77 -6.81 -0.23 5.85
C VAL A 77 -5.45 -0.81 5.44
N GLY A 78 -4.49 0.07 5.09
CA GLY A 78 -3.14 -0.34 4.74
C GLY A 78 -2.43 -1.04 5.91
N VAL A 79 -2.49 -0.46 7.11
CA VAL A 79 -1.88 -1.03 8.33
C VAL A 79 -2.46 -2.41 8.65
N HIS A 80 -3.77 -2.61 8.53
CA HIS A 80 -4.38 -3.92 8.75
C HIS A 80 -3.90 -4.97 7.74
N LYS A 81 -3.84 -4.63 6.44
CA LYS A 81 -3.31 -5.55 5.41
C LYS A 81 -1.85 -5.90 5.69
N ALA A 82 -1.01 -4.91 6.00
CA ALA A 82 0.39 -5.13 6.30
C ALA A 82 0.58 -6.05 7.53
N ARG A 83 -0.17 -5.82 8.61
CA ARG A 83 -0.16 -6.67 9.80
C ARG A 83 -0.62 -8.09 9.52
N LYS A 84 -1.62 -8.27 8.63
CA LYS A 84 -2.10 -9.60 8.23
C LYS A 84 -0.98 -10.38 7.52
N ILE A 85 -0.34 -9.79 6.51
CA ILE A 85 0.76 -10.44 5.77
C ILE A 85 1.89 -10.78 6.74
N ALA A 86 2.38 -9.79 7.48
CA ALA A 86 3.50 -9.97 8.39
C ALA A 86 3.23 -11.04 9.46
N LYS A 87 2.01 -11.10 10.00
CA LYS A 87 1.63 -12.12 10.98
C LYS A 87 1.60 -13.53 10.37
N VAL A 88 1.09 -13.68 9.14
CA VAL A 88 0.98 -14.98 8.47
C VAL A 88 2.35 -15.52 8.08
N PHE A 89 3.24 -14.66 7.59
CA PHE A 89 4.54 -15.07 7.05
C PHE A 89 5.72 -14.81 8.01
N GLY A 90 5.45 -14.38 9.25
CA GLY A 90 6.48 -14.13 10.25
C GLY A 90 7.43 -12.98 9.90
N LEU A 91 6.95 -11.99 9.13
CA LEU A 91 7.78 -10.91 8.61
C LEU A 91 7.84 -9.70 9.56
N PRO A 92 8.96 -8.97 9.60
CA PRO A 92 9.01 -7.66 10.26
C PRO A 92 8.13 -6.64 9.52
N ILE A 93 7.56 -5.71 10.29
CA ILE A 93 6.79 -4.56 9.76
C ILE A 93 7.60 -3.28 9.94
N VAL A 94 7.66 -2.47 8.89
CA VAL A 94 8.29 -1.15 8.91
C VAL A 94 7.22 -0.09 8.69
N GLY A 95 7.02 0.77 9.70
CA GLY A 95 6.16 1.95 9.56
C GLY A 95 6.90 3.06 8.82
N VAL A 96 6.31 3.60 7.76
CA VAL A 96 6.94 4.60 6.89
C VAL A 96 6.18 5.92 6.96
N HIS A 97 6.91 7.02 7.13
CA HIS A 97 6.34 8.35 7.06
C HIS A 97 6.10 8.76 5.59
N HIS A 98 4.89 9.21 5.27
CA HIS A 98 4.44 9.49 3.91
C HIS A 98 5.31 10.53 3.21
N MET A 99 5.59 11.64 3.88
CA MET A 99 6.40 12.73 3.29
C MET A 99 7.88 12.35 3.18
N GLU A 100 8.36 11.47 4.06
CA GLU A 100 9.75 10.99 3.99
C GLU A 100 9.92 10.06 2.80
N ALA A 101 8.98 9.15 2.58
CA ALA A 101 8.95 8.31 1.39
C ALA A 101 8.93 9.15 0.10
N HIS A 102 8.16 10.24 0.08
CA HIS A 102 8.17 11.17 -1.05
C HIS A 102 9.53 11.85 -1.26
N ALA A 103 10.25 12.20 -0.19
CA ALA A 103 11.55 12.85 -0.29
C ALA A 103 12.67 11.89 -0.73
N LEU A 104 12.59 10.62 -0.35
CA LEU A 104 13.63 9.61 -0.61
C LEU A 104 13.49 8.91 -1.97
N VAL A 105 12.34 9.03 -2.64
CA VAL A 105 12.15 8.51 -3.99
C VAL A 105 12.52 9.60 -5.00
N SER A 106 13.71 9.49 -5.61
CA SER A 106 14.07 10.32 -6.77
C SER A 106 13.19 9.91 -7.96
N ARG A 107 12.45 10.88 -8.51
CA ARG A 107 11.75 10.70 -9.79
C ARG A 107 12.67 10.99 -10.95
#